data_AF-A0A949FNZ1-F1
#
_entry.id   AF-A0A949FNZ1-F1
#
_cell.length_a   1.000
_cell.length_b   1.000
_cell.length_c   1.000
_cell.angle_alpha   90.00
_cell.angle_beta   90.00
_cell.angle_gamma   90.00
#
_symmetry.space_group_name_H-M   'P 1'
#
loop_
_entity.id
_entity.type
_entity.pdbx_description
1 polymer ?
#
loop_
_entity_poly.entity_id
_entity_poly.type
_entity_poly.pdbx_seq_one_letter_code
_entity_poly.pdbx_strand_id
1 'polypeptide(L)'
;MTGTYFNLNPVKKAKAIQALLAKITHRFMIKFFFFTTLILLSSCRFPTNFGFYQPLTLDTNVPDGPPEFKAGWRDGCRSGMANGTFLNSAVYLTKSGPSFSPVYTHDPQYRSGWSTGYWICGTYSSSFVSMSPMQRAPLD
;
A
#
# COMPACT_ATOMS: atom_id res chain seq x y z
N MET A 1 52.46 -14.26 -47.75
CA MET A 1 51.36 -14.69 -46.86
C MET A 1 50.15 -13.83 -47.17
N THR A 2 49.29 -14.29 -48.08
CA THR A 2 48.10 -13.57 -48.53
C THR A 2 46.94 -13.92 -47.61
N GLY A 3 46.53 -12.97 -46.76
CA GLY A 3 45.38 -13.11 -45.88
C GLY A 3 44.08 -13.09 -46.68
N THR A 4 43.32 -14.17 -46.62
CA THR A 4 41.97 -14.27 -47.17
C THR A 4 41.00 -13.45 -46.33
N TYR A 5 40.63 -12.27 -46.81
CA TYR A 5 39.54 -11.49 -46.23
C TYR A 5 38.21 -12.20 -46.54
N PHE A 6 37.63 -12.83 -45.52
CA PHE A 6 36.32 -13.47 -45.59
C PHE A 6 35.24 -12.42 -45.94
N ASN A 7 34.83 -12.38 -47.21
CA ASN A 7 33.72 -11.55 -47.69
C ASN A 7 32.39 -12.21 -47.27
N LEU A 8 32.02 -12.02 -46.01
CA LEU A 8 30.75 -12.49 -45.47
C LEU A 8 29.59 -11.65 -46.04
N ASN A 9 28.63 -12.33 -46.65
CA ASN A 9 27.36 -11.78 -47.15
C ASN A 9 26.71 -10.86 -46.09
N PRO A 10 26.30 -9.63 -46.45
CA PRO A 10 25.74 -8.65 -45.52
C PRO A 10 24.53 -9.17 -44.73
N VAL A 11 23.75 -10.08 -45.31
CA VAL A 11 22.59 -10.72 -44.65
C VAL A 11 23.04 -11.61 -43.48
N LYS A 12 24.16 -12.32 -43.62
CA LYS A 12 24.72 -13.14 -42.53
C LYS A 12 25.27 -12.28 -41.40
N LYS A 13 25.89 -11.14 -41.73
CA LYS A 13 26.37 -10.16 -40.72
C LYS A 13 25.21 -9.56 -39.93
N ALA A 14 24.13 -9.16 -40.60
CA ALA A 14 22.93 -8.60 -39.94
C ALA A 14 22.28 -9.59 -38.95
N LYS A 15 22.12 -10.86 -39.35
CA LYS A 15 21.57 -11.91 -38.47
C LYS A 15 22.47 -12.19 -37.26
N ALA A 16 23.79 -12.21 -37.45
CA ALA A 16 24.74 -12.40 -36.35
C ALA A 16 24.70 -11.25 -35.34
N ILE A 17 24.58 -10.00 -35.81
CA ILE A 17 24.43 -8.82 -34.95
C ILE A 17 23.10 -8.85 -34.19
N GLN A 18 21.99 -9.17 -34.84
CA GLN A 18 20.69 -9.30 -34.18
C GLN A 18 20.70 -10.39 -33.09
N ALA A 19 21.31 -11.54 -33.36
CA ALA A 19 21.44 -12.61 -32.37
C ALA A 19 22.33 -12.21 -31.18
N LEU A 20 23.39 -11.44 -31.43
CA LEU A 20 24.27 -10.90 -30.39
C LEU A 20 23.51 -9.88 -29.51
N LEU A 21 22.78 -8.95 -30.12
CA LEU A 21 21.98 -7.94 -29.44
C LEU A 21 20.90 -8.59 -28.56
N ALA A 22 20.18 -9.60 -29.07
CA ALA A 22 19.18 -10.33 -28.31
C ALA A 22 19.78 -11.06 -27.08
N LYS A 23 20.99 -11.61 -27.22
CA LYS A 23 21.70 -12.22 -26.09
C LYS A 23 22.11 -11.20 -25.03
N ILE A 24 22.55 -10.02 -25.44
CA ILE A 24 22.96 -8.94 -24.54
C ILE A 24 21.75 -8.38 -23.79
N THR A 25 20.64 -8.11 -24.49
CA THR A 25 19.41 -7.59 -23.87
C THR A 25 18.81 -8.59 -22.88
N HIS A 26 18.79 -9.89 -23.21
CA HIS A 26 18.30 -10.93 -22.30
C HIS A 26 19.13 -11.00 -21.00
N ARG A 27 20.47 -10.93 -21.10
CA ARG A 27 21.35 -10.92 -19.92
C ARG A 27 21.17 -9.66 -19.07
N PHE A 28 20.88 -8.52 -19.69
CA PHE A 28 20.60 -7.28 -18.98
C PHE A 28 19.25 -7.33 -18.26
N MET A 29 18.20 -7.83 -18.93
CA MET A 29 16.85 -7.98 -18.34
C MET A 29 16.85 -8.91 -17.13
N ILE A 30 17.55 -10.05 -17.18
CA ILE A 30 17.65 -10.96 -16.02
C ILE A 30 18.27 -10.25 -14.81
N LYS A 31 19.36 -9.49 -15.02
CA LYS A 31 20.02 -8.75 -13.93
C LYS A 31 19.13 -7.65 -13.37
N PHE A 32 18.42 -6.93 -14.24
CA PHE A 32 17.48 -5.90 -13.81
C PHE A 32 16.36 -6.49 -12.95
N PHE A 33 15.74 -7.60 -13.39
CA PHE A 33 14.69 -8.29 -12.65
C PHE A 33 15.17 -8.82 -11.29
N PHE A 34 16.39 -9.36 -11.24
CA PHE A 34 16.97 -9.81 -9.99
C PHE A 34 17.23 -8.64 -9.03
N PHE A 35 17.72 -7.51 -9.53
CA PHE A 35 17.99 -6.31 -8.73
C PHE A 35 16.71 -5.67 -8.17
N THR A 36 15.65 -5.55 -8.98
CA THR A 36 14.34 -5.05 -8.50
C THR A 36 13.73 -5.97 -7.46
N THR A 37 13.84 -7.29 -7.63
CA THR A 37 13.36 -8.26 -6.63
C THR A 37 14.11 -8.11 -5.30
N LEU A 38 15.43 -7.87 -5.35
CA LEU A 38 16.28 -7.70 -4.16
C LEU A 38 15.98 -6.40 -3.40
N ILE A 39 15.64 -5.31 -4.11
CA ILE A 39 15.17 -4.04 -3.52
C ILE A 39 13.82 -4.21 -2.84
N LEU A 40 12.91 -4.98 -3.43
CA LEU A 40 11.60 -5.25 -2.83
C LEU A 40 11.74 -6.10 -1.55
N LEU A 41 12.70 -7.03 -1.52
CA LEU A 41 12.98 -7.87 -0.34
C LEU A 41 13.74 -7.13 0.78
N SER A 42 14.53 -6.10 0.46
CA SER A 42 15.26 -5.31 1.48
C SER A 42 14.36 -4.34 2.25
N SER A 43 13.17 -4.07 1.72
CA SER A 43 12.15 -3.27 2.40
C SER A 43 11.36 -4.17 3.36
N CYS A 44 11.92 -4.49 4.53
CA CYS A 44 11.27 -5.34 5.55
C CYS A 44 9.98 -4.74 6.16
N ARG A 45 9.43 -3.65 5.62
CA ARG A 45 8.08 -3.19 5.92
C ARG A 45 7.10 -3.95 5.05
N PHE A 46 6.71 -5.14 5.49
CA PHE A 46 5.46 -5.71 5.04
C PHE A 46 4.32 -4.76 5.41
N PRO A 47 3.40 -4.43 4.50
CA PRO A 47 2.19 -3.72 4.88
C PRO A 47 1.48 -4.56 5.95
N THR A 48 1.35 -4.00 7.15
CA THR A 48 0.67 -4.66 8.28
C THR A 48 -0.84 -4.71 8.09
N ASN A 49 -1.36 -3.95 7.12
CA ASN A 49 -2.77 -3.85 6.79
C ASN A 49 -2.94 -4.15 5.29
N PHE A 50 -3.48 -5.32 4.96
CA PHE A 50 -3.85 -5.72 3.60
C PHE A 50 -5.33 -5.43 3.26
N GLY A 51 -6.05 -4.76 4.16
CA GLY A 51 -7.43 -4.36 3.92
C GLY A 51 -7.48 -3.24 2.89
N PHE A 52 -8.16 -3.46 1.76
CA PHE A 52 -8.40 -2.47 0.68
C PHE A 52 -9.01 -1.14 1.17
N TYR A 53 -9.54 -1.13 2.39
CA TYR A 53 -10.26 -0.02 2.98
C TYR A 53 -9.43 0.82 3.95
N GLN A 54 -8.26 0.36 4.39
CA GLN A 54 -7.42 1.08 5.35
C GLN A 54 -6.33 1.91 4.63
N PRO A 55 -5.99 3.12 5.11
CA PRO A 55 -4.85 3.86 4.58
C PRO A 55 -3.58 3.00 4.73
N LEU A 56 -2.77 2.91 3.67
CA LEU A 56 -1.60 2.01 3.60
C LEU A 56 -0.61 2.17 4.77
N THR A 57 -0.59 3.36 5.38
CA THR A 57 0.32 3.75 6.44
C THR A 57 -0.35 3.86 7.82
N LEU A 58 -1.67 3.66 7.91
CA LEU A 58 -2.39 3.66 9.18
C LEU A 58 -2.26 2.29 9.83
N ASP A 59 -1.53 2.23 10.94
CA ASP A 59 -1.57 1.06 11.79
C ASP A 59 -2.85 1.06 12.63
N THR A 60 -3.78 0.14 12.33
CA THR A 60 -5.02 -0.02 13.09
C THR A 60 -4.89 -1.00 14.25
N ASN A 61 -3.66 -1.44 14.57
CA ASN A 61 -3.37 -2.26 15.73
C ASN A 61 -3.99 -1.63 16.98
N VAL A 62 -4.87 -2.40 17.61
CA VAL A 62 -5.58 -1.98 18.80
C VAL A 62 -4.59 -1.95 19.97
N PRO A 63 -4.47 -0.84 20.72
CA PRO A 63 -3.58 -0.77 21.86
C PRO A 63 -3.89 -1.86 22.88
N ASP A 64 -2.87 -2.28 23.63
CA ASP A 64 -3.10 -3.18 24.75
C ASP A 64 -3.94 -2.51 25.83
N GLY A 65 -4.89 -3.28 26.36
CA GLY A 65 -5.93 -2.76 27.24
C GLY A 65 -7.05 -3.77 27.50
N PRO A 66 -8.00 -3.42 28.38
CA PRO A 66 -9.15 -4.25 28.69
C PRO A 66 -10.03 -4.47 27.43
N PRO A 67 -10.78 -5.58 27.35
CA PRO A 67 -11.55 -5.92 26.16
C PRO A 67 -12.56 -4.83 25.76
N GLU A 68 -13.09 -4.08 26.72
CA GLU A 68 -13.99 -2.95 26.53
C GLU A 68 -13.30 -1.78 25.84
N PHE A 69 -12.07 -1.46 26.25
CA PHE A 69 -11.25 -0.45 25.57
C PHE A 69 -10.95 -0.88 24.14
N LYS A 70 -10.58 -2.15 23.93
CA LYS A 70 -10.30 -2.70 22.60
C LYS A 70 -11.53 -2.67 21.70
N ALA A 71 -12.72 -2.90 22.24
CA ALA A 71 -13.97 -2.76 21.50
C ALA A 71 -14.25 -1.28 21.16
N GLY A 72 -14.10 -0.39 22.13
CA GLY A 72 -14.24 1.06 21.95
C GLY A 72 -13.34 1.58 20.86
N TRP A 73 -12.05 1.25 20.92
CA TRP A 73 -11.06 1.66 19.92
C TRP A 73 -11.47 1.28 18.49
N ARG A 74 -11.93 0.04 18.26
CA ARG A 74 -12.34 -0.42 16.92
C ARG A 74 -13.56 0.36 16.41
N ASP A 75 -14.56 0.55 17.26
CA ASP A 75 -15.77 1.30 16.93
C ASP A 75 -15.49 2.79 16.68
N GLY A 76 -14.64 3.39 17.52
CA GLY A 76 -14.18 4.76 17.38
C GLY A 76 -13.41 4.96 16.09
N CYS A 77 -12.42 4.10 15.82
CA CYS A 77 -11.62 4.15 14.61
C CYS A 77 -12.48 4.02 13.35
N ARG A 78 -13.43 3.07 13.33
CA ARG A 78 -14.42 2.93 12.25
C ARG A 78 -15.23 4.22 12.07
N SER A 79 -15.68 4.82 13.16
CA SER A 79 -16.43 6.07 13.14
C SER A 79 -15.62 7.24 12.61
N GLY A 80 -14.35 7.34 12.98
CA GLY A 80 -13.44 8.40 12.51
C GLY A 80 -13.14 8.28 11.01
N MET A 81 -13.01 7.05 10.49
CA MET A 81 -12.82 6.82 9.05
C MET A 81 -14.11 7.00 8.23
N ALA A 82 -15.28 6.98 8.86
CA ALA A 82 -16.57 7.20 8.21
C ALA A 82 -16.89 8.68 7.95
N ASN A 83 -16.01 9.63 8.29
CA ASN A 83 -16.29 11.07 8.24
C ASN A 83 -16.36 11.69 6.81
N GLY A 84 -16.27 10.89 5.74
CA GLY A 84 -16.33 11.37 4.36
C GLY A 84 -15.03 11.95 3.80
N THR A 85 -14.00 12.14 4.62
CA THR A 85 -12.74 12.81 4.22
C THR A 85 -11.84 11.89 3.38
N PHE A 86 -11.97 10.58 3.53
CA PHE A 86 -11.23 9.57 2.77
C PHE A 86 -12.09 8.93 1.68
N LEU A 87 -11.49 8.62 0.52
CA LEU A 87 -12.20 8.16 -0.68
C LEU A 87 -13.03 6.88 -0.43
N ASN A 88 -12.52 5.96 0.39
CA ASN A 88 -13.23 4.72 0.75
C ASN A 88 -13.97 4.82 2.09
N SER A 89 -14.27 6.02 2.57
CA SER A 89 -15.03 6.23 3.83
C SER A 89 -16.41 5.53 3.83
N ALA A 90 -17.00 5.34 2.64
CA ALA A 90 -18.28 4.66 2.42
C ALA A 90 -18.36 3.26 3.06
N VAL A 91 -17.25 2.53 3.15
CA VAL A 91 -17.24 1.17 3.71
C VAL A 91 -17.31 1.15 5.25
N TYR A 92 -16.99 2.28 5.87
CA TYR A 92 -17.02 2.45 7.32
C TYR A 92 -18.33 3.06 7.80
N LEU A 93 -19.06 3.73 6.92
CA LEU A 93 -20.41 4.24 7.16
C LEU A 93 -21.35 3.10 7.54
N THR A 94 -21.91 3.18 8.75
CA THR A 94 -23.05 2.35 9.12
C THR A 94 -24.34 3.09 8.79
N LYS A 95 -25.44 2.36 8.52
CA LYS A 95 -26.75 2.97 8.21
C LYS A 95 -27.25 3.89 9.33
N SER A 96 -26.75 3.72 10.54
CA SER A 96 -27.14 4.43 11.76
C SER A 96 -26.14 5.51 12.20
N GLY A 97 -25.14 5.84 11.39
CA GLY A 97 -24.14 6.86 11.71
C GLY A 97 -22.84 6.28 12.31
N PRO A 98 -22.25 6.90 13.35
CA PRO A 98 -21.03 6.39 13.96
C PRO A 98 -21.25 5.00 14.58
N SER A 99 -20.24 4.13 14.51
CA SER A 99 -20.25 2.78 15.08
C SER A 99 -20.19 2.88 16.61
N PHE A 100 -21.17 2.30 17.28
CA PHE A 100 -21.21 2.15 18.73
C PHE A 100 -21.73 0.75 19.09
N SER A 101 -21.09 0.11 20.07
CA SER A 101 -21.54 -1.16 20.62
C SER A 101 -22.54 -0.90 21.75
N PRO A 102 -23.81 -1.33 21.62
CA PRO A 102 -24.83 -1.08 22.63
C PRO A 102 -24.51 -1.73 23.98
N VAL A 103 -23.66 -2.76 24.00
CA VAL A 103 -23.29 -3.52 25.19
C VAL A 103 -22.34 -2.71 26.09
N TYR A 104 -21.42 -1.94 25.50
CA TYR A 104 -20.31 -1.32 26.23
C TYR A 104 -20.44 0.20 26.38
N THR A 105 -21.49 0.83 25.84
CA THR A 105 -21.68 2.29 25.86
C THR A 105 -21.60 2.90 27.26
N HIS A 106 -22.01 2.15 28.29
CA HIS A 106 -22.00 2.61 29.68
C HIS A 106 -20.61 2.54 30.32
N ASP A 107 -19.69 1.76 29.76
CA ASP A 107 -18.37 1.53 30.31
C ASP A 107 -17.44 2.74 30.04
N PRO A 108 -16.76 3.28 31.07
CA PRO A 108 -15.81 4.38 30.88
C PRO A 108 -14.57 4.00 30.05
N GLN A 109 -14.09 2.76 30.12
CA GLN A 109 -12.98 2.24 29.32
C GLN A 109 -13.37 2.15 27.85
N TYR A 110 -14.59 1.70 27.55
CA TYR A 110 -15.11 1.71 26.18
C TYR A 110 -15.15 3.13 25.61
N ARG A 111 -15.70 4.10 26.36
CA ARG A 111 -15.80 5.49 25.91
C ARG A 111 -14.42 6.12 25.69
N SER A 112 -13.46 5.82 26.56
CA SER A 112 -12.07 6.25 26.38
C SER A 112 -11.42 5.62 25.15
N GLY A 113 -11.60 4.31 24.94
CA GLY A 113 -11.12 3.62 23.74
C GLY A 113 -11.75 4.20 22.47
N TRP A 114 -13.06 4.45 22.50
CA TRP A 114 -13.80 5.02 21.37
C TRP A 114 -13.31 6.41 21.01
N SER A 115 -13.19 7.32 21.98
CA SER A 115 -12.72 8.67 21.69
C SER A 115 -11.29 8.67 21.15
N THR A 116 -10.41 7.85 21.74
CA THR A 116 -9.01 7.75 21.31
C THR A 116 -8.89 7.19 19.89
N GLY A 117 -9.60 6.09 19.60
CA GLY A 117 -9.62 5.49 18.26
C GLY A 117 -10.22 6.41 17.20
N TYR A 118 -11.30 7.13 17.55
CA TYR A 118 -11.95 8.12 16.66
C TYR A 118 -10.98 9.21 16.24
N TRP A 119 -10.30 9.83 17.21
CA TRP A 119 -9.38 10.92 16.94
C TRP A 119 -8.15 10.45 16.16
N ILE A 120 -7.51 9.37 16.58
CA ILE A 120 -6.28 8.89 15.92
C ILE A 120 -6.58 8.50 14.48
N CYS A 121 -7.60 7.67 14.23
CA CYS A 121 -7.91 7.23 12.88
C CYS A 121 -8.50 8.36 12.01
N GLY A 122 -9.30 9.26 12.58
CA GLY A 122 -9.88 10.40 11.87
C GLY A 122 -8.85 11.48 11.50
N THR A 123 -7.93 11.81 12.42
CA THR A 123 -6.82 12.74 12.12
C THR A 123 -5.87 12.12 11.12
N TYR A 124 -5.61 10.82 11.21
CA TYR A 124 -4.75 10.12 10.26
C TYR A 124 -5.33 10.11 8.86
N SER A 125 -6.61 9.72 8.71
CA SER A 125 -7.29 9.71 7.41
C SER A 125 -7.30 11.11 6.78
N SER A 126 -7.54 12.15 7.58
CA SER A 126 -7.51 13.55 7.14
C SER A 126 -6.10 14.01 6.75
N SER A 127 -5.08 13.63 7.52
CA SER A 127 -3.69 13.96 7.24
C SER A 127 -3.21 13.26 5.98
N PHE A 128 -3.60 12.00 5.78
CA PHE A 128 -3.27 11.22 4.59
C PHE A 128 -3.81 11.87 3.31
N VAL A 129 -5.08 12.30 3.30
CA VAL A 129 -5.64 13.00 2.14
C VAL A 129 -5.08 14.40 1.92
N SER A 130 -4.52 15.03 2.96
CA SER A 130 -3.83 16.32 2.84
C SER A 130 -2.45 16.21 2.17
N MET A 131 -1.89 15.00 2.04
CA MET A 131 -0.61 14.81 1.38
C MET A 131 -0.75 15.06 -0.13
N SER A 132 0.07 15.96 -0.65
CA SER A 132 0.17 16.32 -2.09
C SER A 132 0.08 15.17 -3.11
N PRO A 133 0.71 13.99 -2.91
CA PRO A 133 0.58 12.89 -3.86
C PRO A 133 -0.82 12.26 -3.92
N MET A 134 -1.64 12.36 -2.86
CA MET A 134 -3.01 11.84 -2.83
C MET A 134 -4.01 12.84 -3.44
N GLN A 135 -3.80 14.14 -3.24
CA GLN A 135 -4.65 15.18 -3.83
C GLN A 135 -4.55 15.26 -5.36
N ARG A 136 -3.42 14.82 -5.91
CA ARG A 136 -3.09 14.91 -7.35
C ARG A 136 -3.09 13.56 -8.06
N ALA A 137 -3.36 12.47 -7.35
CA ALA A 137 -3.54 11.17 -7.99
C ALA A 137 -4.87 11.21 -8.75
N PRO A 138 -4.86 11.08 -10.09
CA PRO A 138 -6.08 11.01 -10.85
C PRO A 138 -6.82 9.72 -10.46
N LEU A 139 -8.11 9.87 -10.17
CA LEU A 139 -9.02 8.75 -9.95
C LEU A 139 -9.48 8.30 -11.34
N ASP A 140 -8.62 7.53 -12.00
CA ASP A 140 -8.94 6.83 -13.24
C ASP A 140 -9.70 5.53 -12.91
#